data_AF-A0A1I1D385-F1
#
_entry.id   AF-A0A1I1D385-F1
#
_cell.length_a   1.000
_cell.length_b   1.000
_cell.length_c   1.000
_cell.angle_alpha   90.00
_cell.angle_beta   90.00
_cell.angle_gamma   90.00
#
_symmetry.space_group_name_H-M   'P 1'
#
loop_
_entity.id
_entity.type
_entity.pdbx_description
1 polymer ?
#
loop_
_entity_poly.entity_id
_entity_poly.type
_entity_poly.pdbx_seq_one_letter_code
_entity_poly.pdbx_strand_id
1 'polypeptide(L)'
;MNNTSQDSRERIGVRNTHNIISIIFLSLVALLALSFSIMLLIKNASLKREEEAVRMELEALNNEGYYTLTEADRLVEEAKKEAEIETTNSIKSKIQSKLEAGEGTTATIRSLFPEQMVVASSGKYYFFPILDSIAHHGFGDEDFVVGDDGFLKYVGNDTNVHVKKGIDVSRFQGKINWKKVADAGIDFAFIRVGLRGTKEGTLLVDDCFSDNIKGATENGIDVGVYFYSQALNEEEAKEELQIVLDNIEPYSIKYPVVIDIESADSDTARTNNMTSDDYENVVRVFCDMVRSAGYKPMVYGNVKSFTLLMDAKDVDDYGIWIAYYGTPLYYPYHFDVWQFSSTGTVDGIEGNVDLDICITEY
;
A
#
# COMPACT_ATOMS: atom_id res chain seq x y z
N MET A 1 -125.41 53.67 -8.59
CA MET A 1 -125.17 53.19 -9.97
C MET A 1 -124.05 52.17 -9.95
N ASN A 2 -124.30 51.03 -10.60
CA ASN A 2 -123.38 50.00 -11.13
C ASN A 2 -122.52 49.13 -10.19
N ASN A 3 -123.07 47.95 -9.90
CA ASN A 3 -122.68 46.62 -10.41
C ASN A 3 -121.17 46.35 -10.64
N THR A 4 -120.58 45.41 -9.88
CA THR A 4 -119.62 44.40 -10.39
C THR A 4 -119.37 43.30 -9.35
N SER A 5 -120.21 42.26 -9.44
CA SER A 5 -120.05 40.96 -8.79
C SER A 5 -119.49 39.99 -9.84
N GLN A 6 -118.19 39.61 -9.79
CA GLN A 6 -117.68 38.25 -10.13
C GLN A 6 -116.14 38.05 -10.13
N ASP A 7 -115.28 39.07 -10.05
CA ASP A 7 -113.82 38.91 -10.34
C ASP A 7 -112.90 38.59 -9.11
N SER A 8 -113.44 38.48 -7.89
CA SER A 8 -112.60 38.31 -6.69
C SER A 8 -112.39 36.87 -6.22
N ARG A 9 -113.23 35.91 -6.66
CA ARG A 9 -113.11 34.50 -6.21
C ARG A 9 -112.11 33.67 -7.03
N GLU A 10 -111.87 33.99 -8.30
CA GLU A 10 -110.85 33.31 -9.11
C GLU A 10 -109.41 33.73 -8.77
N ARG A 11 -109.16 35.01 -8.44
CA ARG A 11 -107.80 35.51 -8.14
C ARG A 11 -107.19 35.00 -6.83
N ILE A 12 -108.02 34.61 -5.85
CA ILE A 12 -107.55 34.09 -4.54
C ILE A 12 -107.14 32.61 -4.65
N GLY A 13 -107.81 31.81 -5.49
CA GLY A 13 -107.44 30.42 -5.75
C GLY A 13 -106.09 30.27 -6.46
N VAL A 14 -105.78 31.14 -7.43
CA VAL A 14 -104.53 31.09 -8.21
C VAL A 14 -103.31 31.48 -7.35
N ARG A 15 -103.44 32.47 -6.45
CA ARG A 15 -102.32 32.97 -5.63
C ARG A 15 -101.90 32.02 -4.51
N ASN A 16 -102.84 31.29 -3.91
CA ASN A 16 -102.53 30.24 -2.93
C ASN A 16 -101.92 29.00 -3.59
N THR A 17 -102.34 28.66 -4.80
CA THR A 17 -101.76 27.53 -5.56
C THR A 17 -100.30 27.80 -5.94
N HIS A 18 -99.98 29.04 -6.35
CA HIS A 18 -98.61 29.42 -6.69
C HIS A 18 -97.64 29.40 -5.50
N ASN A 19 -98.09 29.82 -4.31
CA ASN A 19 -97.31 29.76 -3.08
C ASN A 19 -97.07 28.32 -2.60
N ILE A 20 -98.07 27.46 -2.71
CA ILE A 20 -97.94 26.03 -2.37
C ILE A 20 -96.96 25.34 -3.32
N ILE A 21 -97.03 25.62 -4.63
CA ILE A 21 -96.07 25.09 -5.62
C ILE A 21 -94.64 25.55 -5.31
N SER A 22 -94.42 26.82 -4.97
CA SER A 22 -93.09 27.33 -4.61
C SER A 22 -92.53 26.70 -3.33
N ILE A 23 -93.38 26.48 -2.30
CA ILE A 23 -92.96 25.80 -1.06
C ILE A 23 -92.61 24.33 -1.33
N ILE A 24 -93.41 23.64 -2.14
CA ILE A 24 -93.12 22.26 -2.56
C ILE A 24 -91.81 22.21 -3.34
N PHE A 25 -91.59 23.13 -4.28
CA PHE A 25 -90.37 23.20 -5.09
C PHE A 25 -89.13 23.48 -4.23
N LEU A 26 -89.18 24.47 -3.34
CA LEU A 26 -88.07 24.78 -2.41
C LEU A 26 -87.79 23.62 -1.45
N SER A 27 -88.84 22.95 -0.96
CA SER A 27 -88.68 21.76 -0.13
C SER A 27 -88.06 20.60 -0.90
N LEU A 28 -88.40 20.44 -2.18
CA LEU A 28 -87.80 19.43 -3.07
C LEU A 28 -86.31 19.73 -3.32
N VAL A 29 -85.97 20.99 -3.57
CA VAL A 29 -84.57 21.43 -3.74
C VAL A 29 -83.77 21.23 -2.46
N ALA A 30 -84.34 21.55 -1.29
CA ALA A 30 -83.70 21.32 0.00
C ALA A 30 -83.49 19.82 0.27
N LEU A 31 -84.46 18.97 -0.07
CA LEU A 31 -84.34 17.51 0.05
C LEU A 31 -83.28 16.94 -0.92
N LEU A 32 -83.16 17.48 -2.13
CA LEU A 32 -82.12 17.11 -3.08
C LEU A 32 -80.73 17.56 -2.62
N ALA A 33 -80.62 18.76 -2.06
CA ALA A 33 -79.37 19.24 -1.49
C ALA A 33 -78.96 18.39 -0.28
N LEU A 34 -79.91 18.08 0.61
CA LEU A 34 -79.68 17.22 1.78
C LEU A 34 -79.27 15.81 1.37
N SER A 35 -79.94 15.21 0.38
CA SER A 35 -79.61 13.87 -0.11
C SER A 35 -78.23 13.83 -0.77
N PHE A 36 -77.85 14.88 -1.51
CA PHE A 36 -76.51 15.02 -2.07
C PHE A 36 -75.44 15.19 -0.99
N SER A 37 -75.69 16.01 0.04
CA SER A 37 -74.78 16.14 1.19
C SER A 37 -74.61 14.82 1.95
N ILE A 38 -75.70 14.07 2.17
CA ILE A 38 -75.64 12.75 2.79
C ILE A 38 -74.81 11.78 1.93
N MET A 39 -74.99 11.78 0.61
CA MET A 39 -74.22 10.97 -0.32
C MET A 39 -72.71 11.29 -0.23
N LEU A 40 -72.34 12.57 -0.19
CA LEU A 40 -70.95 12.99 -0.03
C LEU A 40 -70.35 12.55 1.30
N LEU A 41 -71.12 12.65 2.40
CA LEU A 41 -70.69 12.18 3.72
C LEU A 41 -70.43 10.67 3.72
N ILE A 42 -71.33 9.88 3.11
CA ILE A 42 -71.17 8.43 2.98
C ILE A 42 -69.94 8.09 2.13
N LYS A 43 -69.73 8.79 1.01
CA LYS A 43 -68.56 8.57 0.14
C LYS A 43 -67.25 8.94 0.85
N ASN A 44 -67.21 10.03 1.60
CA ASN A 44 -66.04 10.42 2.39
C ASN A 44 -65.75 9.40 3.51
N ALA A 45 -66.79 8.93 4.22
CA ALA A 45 -66.64 7.88 5.23
C ALA A 45 -66.24 6.52 4.63
N SER A 46 -66.61 6.24 3.38
CA SER A 46 -66.14 5.08 2.62
C SER A 46 -64.65 5.20 2.31
N LEU A 47 -64.23 6.33 1.71
CA LEU A 47 -62.84 6.57 1.33
C LEU A 47 -61.90 6.53 2.53
N LYS A 48 -62.30 7.12 3.67
CA LYS A 48 -61.50 7.05 4.90
C LYS A 48 -61.30 5.62 5.41
N ARG A 49 -62.32 4.77 5.31
CA ARG A 49 -62.21 3.36 5.72
C ARG A 49 -61.32 2.56 4.78
N GLU A 50 -61.36 2.86 3.48
CA GLU A 50 -60.49 2.25 2.48
C GLU A 50 -59.03 2.68 2.70
N GLU A 51 -58.79 3.97 2.98
CA GLU A 51 -57.47 4.50 3.34
C GLU A 51 -56.92 3.86 4.63
N GLU A 52 -57.74 3.73 5.67
CA GLU A 52 -57.35 3.05 6.92
C GLU A 52 -57.04 1.56 6.69
N ALA A 53 -57.83 0.86 5.87
CA ALA A 53 -57.60 -0.55 5.56
C ALA A 53 -56.29 -0.76 4.80
N VAL A 54 -56.02 0.06 3.77
CA VAL A 54 -54.76 0.03 3.02
C VAL A 54 -53.58 0.35 3.95
N ARG A 55 -53.73 1.32 4.86
CA ARG A 55 -52.66 1.65 5.83
C ARG A 55 -52.37 0.49 6.77
N MET A 56 -53.40 -0.18 7.29
CA MET A 56 -53.25 -1.35 8.16
C MET A 56 -52.60 -2.53 7.43
N GLU A 57 -52.93 -2.74 6.15
CA GLU A 57 -52.30 -3.77 5.31
C GLU A 57 -50.82 -3.46 5.07
N LEU A 58 -50.49 -2.20 4.82
CA LEU A 58 -49.11 -1.73 4.64
C LEU A 58 -48.29 -1.87 5.93
N GLU A 59 -48.88 -1.55 7.09
CA GLU A 59 -48.28 -1.78 8.42
C GLU A 59 -48.06 -3.27 8.72
N ALA A 60 -49.00 -4.15 8.33
CA ALA A 60 -48.87 -5.59 8.49
C ALA A 60 -47.76 -6.17 7.60
N LEU A 61 -47.69 -5.76 6.34
CA LEU A 61 -46.63 -6.15 5.39
C LEU A 61 -45.25 -5.72 5.88
N ASN A 62 -45.11 -4.50 6.42
CA ASN A 62 -43.85 -4.02 6.99
C ASN A 62 -43.42 -4.86 8.22
N ASN A 63 -44.36 -5.27 9.07
CA ASN A 63 -44.08 -6.17 10.21
C ASN A 63 -43.70 -7.59 9.76
N GLU A 64 -44.13 -8.04 8.58
CA GLU A 64 -43.72 -9.31 7.96
C GLU A 64 -42.41 -9.19 7.16
N GLY A 65 -41.80 -8.00 7.09
CA GLY A 65 -40.51 -7.75 6.43
C GLY A 65 -40.60 -7.39 4.95
N TYR A 66 -41.79 -7.04 4.45
CA TYR A 66 -41.98 -6.52 3.09
C TYR A 66 -41.93 -4.99 3.09
N TYR A 67 -40.99 -4.43 2.33
CA TYR A 67 -40.82 -2.98 2.17
C TYR A 67 -41.40 -2.52 0.84
N THR A 68 -41.95 -1.30 0.81
CA THR A 68 -42.15 -0.61 -0.46
C THR A 68 -40.79 -0.32 -1.11
N LEU A 69 -40.76 -0.13 -2.45
CA LEU A 69 -39.52 0.24 -3.15
C LEU A 69 -38.87 1.49 -2.53
N THR A 70 -39.67 2.49 -2.18
CA THR A 70 -39.18 3.73 -1.55
C THR A 70 -38.60 3.50 -0.15
N GLU A 71 -39.18 2.61 0.65
CA GLU A 71 -38.63 2.26 1.97
C GLU A 71 -37.37 1.42 1.86
N ALA A 72 -37.33 0.47 0.92
CA ALA A 72 -36.14 -0.31 0.62
C ALA A 72 -34.97 0.59 0.19
N ASP A 73 -35.22 1.53 -0.72
CA ASP A 73 -34.22 2.51 -1.17
C ASP A 73 -33.71 3.37 0.00
N ARG A 74 -34.62 3.82 0.89
CA ARG A 74 -34.24 4.59 2.08
C ARG A 74 -33.38 3.77 3.04
N LEU A 75 -33.73 2.52 3.31
CA LEU A 75 -32.97 1.62 4.19
C LEU A 75 -31.59 1.30 3.62
N VAL A 76 -31.48 1.11 2.31
CA VAL A 76 -30.19 0.91 1.64
C VAL A 76 -29.31 2.16 1.77
N GLU A 77 -29.86 3.35 1.55
CA GLU A 77 -29.11 4.61 1.72
C GLU A 77 -28.71 4.87 3.19
N GLU A 78 -29.58 4.57 4.15
CA GLU A 78 -29.25 4.65 5.59
C GLU A 78 -28.14 3.67 5.97
N ALA A 79 -28.25 2.41 5.55
CA ALA A 79 -27.24 1.38 5.81
C ALA A 79 -25.89 1.73 5.16
N LYS A 80 -25.91 2.29 3.94
CA LYS A 80 -24.69 2.78 3.28
C LYS A 80 -24.02 3.89 4.08
N LYS A 81 -24.80 4.86 4.55
CA LYS A 81 -24.30 5.98 5.36
C LYS A 81 -23.74 5.50 6.71
N GLU A 82 -24.42 4.56 7.36
CA GLU A 82 -23.94 3.94 8.60
C GLU A 82 -22.62 3.19 8.36
N ALA A 83 -22.54 2.38 7.31
CA ALA A 83 -21.33 1.65 6.94
C ALA A 83 -20.15 2.59 6.62
N GLU A 84 -20.39 3.71 5.94
CA GLU A 84 -19.37 4.74 5.67
C GLU A 84 -18.83 5.36 6.97
N ILE A 85 -19.71 5.67 7.92
CA ILE A 85 -19.34 6.23 9.24
C ILE A 85 -18.56 5.19 10.05
N GLU A 86 -19.05 3.96 10.12
CA GLU A 86 -18.42 2.87 10.85
C GLU A 86 -17.02 2.57 10.30
N THR A 87 -16.89 2.45 8.97
CA THR A 87 -15.61 2.26 8.30
C THR A 87 -14.64 3.41 8.61
N THR A 88 -15.12 4.65 8.52
CA THR A 88 -14.30 5.83 8.83
C THR A 88 -13.81 5.82 10.28
N ASN A 89 -14.69 5.49 11.23
CA ASN A 89 -14.35 5.43 12.65
C ASN A 89 -13.38 4.28 12.94
N SER A 90 -13.56 3.14 12.28
CA SER A 90 -12.66 1.99 12.38
C SER A 90 -11.25 2.34 11.90
N ILE A 91 -11.10 2.97 10.73
CA ILE A 91 -9.81 3.41 10.20
C ILE A 91 -9.13 4.41 11.15
N LYS A 92 -9.87 5.43 11.62
CA LYS A 92 -9.34 6.42 12.58
C LYS A 92 -8.86 5.76 13.87
N SER A 93 -9.64 4.84 14.42
CA SER A 93 -9.31 4.14 15.66
C SER A 93 -8.07 3.25 15.47
N LYS A 94 -7.94 2.57 14.32
CA LYS A 94 -6.75 1.78 13.98
C LYS A 94 -5.50 2.65 13.88
N ILE A 95 -5.58 3.79 13.20
CA ILE A 95 -4.46 4.75 13.08
C ILE A 95 -4.08 5.29 14.46
N GLN A 96 -5.06 5.73 15.25
CA GLN A 96 -4.82 6.27 16.59
C GLN A 96 -4.14 5.23 17.48
N SER A 97 -4.68 4.01 17.53
CA SER A 97 -4.12 2.93 18.36
C SER A 97 -2.67 2.59 17.97
N LYS A 98 -2.34 2.59 16.68
CA LYS A 98 -0.97 2.32 16.20
C LYS A 98 0.01 3.43 16.61
N LEU A 99 -0.37 4.69 16.41
CA LEU A 99 0.45 5.84 16.78
C LEU A 99 0.64 5.93 18.31
N GLU A 100 -0.41 5.67 19.09
CA GLU A 100 -0.33 5.63 20.57
C GLU A 100 0.55 4.49 21.08
N ALA A 101 0.66 3.38 20.34
CA ALA A 101 1.58 2.29 20.63
C ALA A 101 3.05 2.61 20.26
N GLY A 102 3.33 3.81 19.71
CA GLY A 102 4.67 4.24 19.31
C GLY A 102 5.10 3.74 17.92
N GLU A 103 4.18 3.18 17.13
CA GLU A 103 4.47 2.80 15.75
C GLU A 103 4.78 4.06 14.92
N GLY A 104 5.87 4.02 14.15
CA GLY A 104 6.25 5.14 13.30
C GLY A 104 5.17 5.45 12.24
N THR A 105 5.06 6.71 11.83
CA THR A 105 4.08 7.17 10.84
C THR A 105 4.12 6.34 9.54
N THR A 106 5.33 6.02 9.06
CA THR A 106 5.51 5.22 7.84
C THR A 106 4.96 3.80 8.00
N ALA A 107 5.25 3.12 9.11
CA ALA A 107 4.73 1.78 9.38
C ALA A 107 3.19 1.78 9.51
N THR A 108 2.64 2.81 10.18
CA THR A 108 1.19 2.99 10.28
C THR A 108 0.54 3.11 8.91
N ILE A 109 1.09 3.95 8.00
CA ILE A 109 0.56 4.11 6.64
C ILE A 109 0.68 2.82 5.85
N ARG A 110 1.81 2.11 5.91
CA ARG A 110 1.99 0.80 5.25
C ARG A 110 0.89 -0.18 5.63
N SER A 111 0.50 -0.24 6.90
CA SER A 111 -0.56 -1.13 7.39
C SER A 111 -1.98 -0.84 6.86
N LEU A 112 -2.17 0.30 6.19
CA LEU A 112 -3.42 0.68 5.53
C LEU A 112 -3.48 0.24 4.06
N PHE A 113 -2.33 -0.08 3.45
CA PHE A 113 -2.20 -0.41 2.03
C PHE A 113 -1.40 -1.71 1.84
N PRO A 114 -1.91 -2.87 2.28
CA PRO A 114 -1.17 -4.14 2.23
C PRO A 114 -0.81 -4.58 0.81
N GLU A 115 -1.58 -4.16 -0.20
CA GLU A 115 -1.36 -4.48 -1.61
C GLU A 115 -0.36 -3.52 -2.30
N GLN A 116 0.26 -2.61 -1.55
CA GLN A 116 1.15 -1.59 -2.08
C GLN A 116 2.40 -1.41 -1.24
N MET A 117 3.54 -1.31 -1.90
CA MET A 117 4.73 -0.77 -1.28
C MET A 117 4.59 0.75 -1.11
N VAL A 118 4.50 1.18 0.15
CA VAL A 118 4.59 2.59 0.55
C VAL A 118 6.03 2.99 0.93
N VAL A 119 6.54 4.01 0.22
CA VAL A 119 7.89 4.54 0.39
C VAL A 119 7.83 6.03 0.72
N ALA A 120 8.50 6.43 1.81
CA ALA A 120 8.62 7.83 2.21
C ALA A 120 9.91 8.43 1.62
N SER A 121 9.81 9.53 0.87
CA SER A 121 10.97 10.25 0.35
C SER A 121 10.66 11.73 0.18
N SER A 122 11.60 12.60 0.53
CA SER A 122 11.50 14.07 0.35
C SER A 122 10.19 14.68 0.88
N GLY A 123 9.72 14.21 2.04
CA GLY A 123 8.49 14.67 2.69
C GLY A 123 7.19 14.20 2.04
N LYS A 124 7.24 13.22 1.12
CA LYS A 124 6.09 12.62 0.44
C LYS A 124 6.04 11.11 0.64
N TYR A 125 4.86 10.52 0.46
CA TYR A 125 4.65 9.08 0.36
C TYR A 125 4.34 8.71 -1.08
N TYR A 126 4.99 7.67 -1.56
CA TYR A 126 4.81 7.07 -2.88
C TYR A 126 4.24 5.67 -2.70
N PHE A 127 3.31 5.29 -3.59
CA PHE A 127 2.56 4.05 -3.50
C PHE A 127 2.78 3.27 -4.79
N PHE A 128 3.35 2.07 -4.67
CA PHE A 128 3.64 1.18 -5.78
C PHE A 128 2.84 -0.10 -5.62
N PRO A 129 2.10 -0.57 -6.63
CA PRO A 129 1.42 -1.87 -6.53
C PRO A 129 2.46 -2.98 -6.32
N ILE A 130 2.13 -3.94 -5.45
CA ILE A 130 2.88 -5.20 -5.38
C ILE A 130 2.51 -6.05 -6.59
N LEU A 131 3.51 -6.57 -7.31
CA LEU A 131 3.34 -7.24 -8.59
C LEU A 131 3.51 -8.75 -8.44
N ASP A 132 2.44 -9.51 -8.71
CA ASP A 132 2.47 -10.98 -8.73
C ASP A 132 3.40 -11.57 -9.81
N SER A 133 3.80 -10.76 -10.80
CA SER A 133 4.74 -11.19 -11.85
C SER A 133 6.17 -11.34 -11.35
N ILE A 134 6.51 -10.71 -10.23
CA ILE A 134 7.83 -10.80 -9.60
C ILE A 134 7.76 -11.90 -8.53
N ALA A 135 8.79 -12.74 -8.47
CA ALA A 135 8.88 -13.77 -7.44
C ALA A 135 8.85 -13.13 -6.04
N HIS A 136 8.02 -13.68 -5.14
CA HIS A 136 7.93 -13.24 -3.75
C HIS A 136 8.84 -14.08 -2.85
N HIS A 137 9.35 -13.50 -1.74
CA HIS A 137 10.25 -14.22 -0.84
C HIS A 137 9.58 -15.37 -0.07
N GLY A 138 8.25 -15.33 0.10
CA GLY A 138 7.48 -16.41 0.73
C GLY A 138 7.61 -16.56 2.25
N PHE A 139 8.58 -15.91 2.89
CA PHE A 139 8.71 -15.86 4.36
C PHE A 139 7.56 -15.16 5.08
N GLY A 140 7.17 -15.69 6.24
CA GLY A 140 6.23 -15.06 7.16
C GLY A 140 6.89 -14.06 8.12
N ASP A 141 6.06 -13.25 8.78
CA ASP A 141 6.52 -12.17 9.66
C ASP A 141 7.37 -12.64 10.86
N GLU A 142 7.21 -13.89 11.28
CA GLU A 142 7.88 -14.49 12.44
C GLU A 142 9.00 -15.48 12.06
N ASP A 143 9.27 -15.66 10.76
CA ASP A 143 10.23 -16.64 10.28
C ASP A 143 11.69 -16.28 10.60
N PHE A 144 11.98 -15.00 10.87
CA PHE A 144 13.31 -14.52 11.24
C PHE A 144 13.31 -13.86 12.61
N VAL A 145 14.22 -14.32 13.47
CA VAL A 145 14.43 -13.77 14.81
C VAL A 145 15.89 -13.39 15.02
N VAL A 146 16.14 -12.30 15.73
CA VAL A 146 17.51 -11.89 16.10
C VAL A 146 18.01 -12.82 17.20
N GLY A 147 19.13 -13.50 16.96
CA GLY A 147 19.81 -14.34 17.93
C GLY A 147 20.66 -13.55 18.92
N ASP A 148 21.15 -14.24 19.96
CA ASP A 148 22.04 -13.66 20.99
C ASP A 148 23.36 -13.09 20.43
N ASP A 149 23.77 -13.55 19.25
CA ASP A 149 24.93 -13.08 18.49
C ASP A 149 24.63 -11.84 17.63
N GLY A 150 23.40 -11.31 17.68
CA GLY A 150 22.95 -10.15 16.91
C GLY A 150 22.57 -10.47 15.47
N PHE A 151 22.76 -11.72 15.00
CA PHE A 151 22.40 -12.13 13.64
C PHE A 151 20.97 -12.65 13.56
N LEU A 152 20.34 -12.44 12.40
CA LEU A 152 19.06 -13.10 12.11
C LEU A 152 19.24 -14.62 11.99
N LYS A 153 18.28 -15.35 12.54
CA LYS A 153 18.14 -16.80 12.45
C LYS A 153 16.79 -17.13 11.85
N TYR A 154 16.78 -18.05 10.90
CA TYR A 154 15.54 -18.61 10.38
C TYR A 154 14.96 -19.62 11.40
N VAL A 155 13.70 -19.43 11.77
CA VAL A 155 12.93 -20.29 12.69
C VAL A 155 11.62 -20.78 12.07
N GLY A 156 11.41 -20.51 10.78
CA GLY A 156 10.25 -20.99 10.04
C GLY A 156 10.27 -22.51 9.80
N ASN A 157 9.21 -23.01 9.19
CA ASN A 157 8.98 -24.45 9.04
C ASN A 157 9.73 -25.10 7.86
N ASP A 158 10.27 -24.32 6.91
CA ASP A 158 10.95 -24.88 5.75
C ASP A 158 12.40 -25.26 6.07
N THR A 159 12.64 -26.55 6.20
CA THR A 159 13.97 -27.09 6.54
C THR A 159 15.02 -26.94 5.44
N ASN A 160 14.63 -26.52 4.23
CA ASN A 160 15.56 -26.27 3.12
C ASN A 160 16.17 -24.87 3.15
N VAL A 161 15.66 -23.99 4.02
CA VAL A 161 16.20 -22.63 4.17
C VAL A 161 17.47 -22.71 5.03
N HIS A 162 18.59 -22.35 4.42
CA HIS A 162 19.88 -22.26 5.07
C HIS A 162 20.35 -20.81 5.08
N VAL A 163 20.59 -20.29 6.28
CA VAL A 163 21.02 -18.90 6.47
C VAL A 163 22.52 -18.88 6.75
N LYS A 164 23.27 -18.18 5.91
CA LYS A 164 24.68 -17.85 6.13
C LYS A 164 24.80 -16.44 6.68
N LYS A 165 25.75 -16.23 7.60
CA LYS A 165 26.02 -14.94 8.22
C LYS A 165 27.09 -14.20 7.43
N GLY A 166 26.82 -12.94 7.13
CA GLY A 166 27.77 -12.10 6.42
C GLY A 166 27.91 -10.70 7.01
N ILE A 167 28.91 -10.00 6.50
CA ILE A 167 29.11 -8.59 6.71
C ILE A 167 29.46 -7.95 5.38
N ASP A 168 29.24 -6.65 5.25
CA ASP A 168 29.87 -5.85 4.21
C ASP A 168 30.78 -4.77 4.80
N VAL A 169 31.93 -4.58 4.13
CA VAL A 169 33.02 -3.77 4.67
C VAL A 169 33.67 -2.90 3.60
N SER A 170 34.18 -1.77 4.07
CA SER A 170 34.93 -0.81 3.24
C SER A 170 35.99 -0.11 4.09
N ARG A 171 36.59 0.97 3.58
CA ARG A 171 37.47 1.85 4.37
C ARG A 171 36.86 2.34 5.69
N PHE A 172 35.53 2.34 5.83
CA PHE A 172 34.86 2.84 7.03
C PHE A 172 35.07 1.95 8.27
N GLN A 173 35.31 0.66 8.10
CA GLN A 173 35.62 -0.28 9.19
C GLN A 173 37.11 -0.25 9.58
N GLY A 174 37.95 0.49 8.85
CA GLY A 174 39.37 0.64 9.14
C GLY A 174 40.11 -0.69 9.11
N LYS A 175 40.97 -0.92 10.11
CA LYS A 175 41.78 -2.13 10.20
C LYS A 175 40.99 -3.27 10.86
N ILE A 176 40.75 -4.34 10.11
CA ILE A 176 40.00 -5.50 10.57
C ILE A 176 40.93 -6.64 11.02
N ASN A 177 40.63 -7.25 12.17
CA ASN A 177 41.22 -8.52 12.57
C ASN A 177 40.39 -9.69 12.04
N TRP A 178 40.68 -10.10 10.81
CA TRP A 178 39.95 -11.14 10.10
C TRP A 178 39.97 -12.52 10.77
N LYS A 179 40.99 -12.82 11.57
CA LYS A 179 41.02 -14.07 12.35
C LYS A 179 39.91 -14.10 13.40
N LYS A 180 39.67 -12.97 14.07
CA LYS A 180 38.58 -12.82 15.03
C LYS A 180 37.21 -12.80 14.35
N VAL A 181 37.11 -12.18 13.18
CA VAL A 181 35.88 -12.19 12.36
C VAL A 181 35.50 -13.63 11.98
N ALA A 182 36.48 -14.43 11.53
CA ALA A 182 36.25 -15.84 11.25
C ALA A 182 35.88 -16.64 12.52
N ASP A 183 36.55 -16.37 13.65
CA ASP A 183 36.23 -17.01 14.94
C ASP A 183 34.84 -16.62 15.48
N ALA A 184 34.29 -15.47 15.05
CA ALA A 184 32.92 -15.05 15.34
C ALA A 184 31.86 -15.79 14.49
N GLY A 185 32.29 -16.64 13.54
CA GLY A 185 31.40 -17.43 12.70
C GLY A 185 30.77 -16.66 11.54
N ILE A 186 31.51 -15.69 10.98
CA ILE A 186 31.14 -15.04 9.72
C ILE A 186 31.47 -15.98 8.56
N ASP A 187 30.47 -16.29 7.74
CA ASP A 187 30.58 -17.22 6.62
C ASP A 187 31.05 -16.52 5.34
N PHE A 188 30.59 -15.28 5.11
CA PHE A 188 30.95 -14.49 3.93
C PHE A 188 31.16 -13.01 4.22
N ALA A 189 31.83 -12.31 3.31
CA ALA A 189 31.92 -10.86 3.32
C ALA A 189 31.79 -10.25 1.93
N PHE A 190 31.01 -9.17 1.81
CA PHE A 190 31.05 -8.28 0.65
C PHE A 190 32.06 -7.16 0.89
N ILE A 191 33.03 -7.02 -0.03
CA ILE A 191 34.14 -6.07 0.14
C ILE A 191 34.03 -4.99 -0.92
N ARG A 192 33.99 -3.72 -0.50
CA ARG A 192 33.93 -2.61 -1.44
C ARG A 192 35.21 -2.55 -2.27
N VAL A 193 35.10 -2.67 -3.59
CA VAL A 193 36.25 -2.47 -4.48
C VAL A 193 36.52 -0.99 -4.68
N GLY A 194 35.46 -0.21 -4.83
CA GLY A 194 35.56 1.20 -5.14
C GLY A 194 34.23 1.90 -5.15
N LEU A 195 34.28 3.16 -5.58
CA LEU A 195 33.12 4.01 -5.73
C LEU A 195 33.31 5.00 -6.87
N ARG A 196 32.18 5.49 -7.38
CA ARG A 196 32.13 6.74 -8.14
C ARG A 196 31.60 7.87 -7.26
N GLY A 197 32.33 8.99 -7.21
CA GLY A 197 31.97 10.13 -6.38
C GLY A 197 30.64 10.80 -6.80
N THR A 198 29.83 11.19 -5.82
CA THR A 198 28.47 11.73 -6.01
C THR A 198 28.40 13.10 -6.70
N LYS A 199 29.52 13.83 -6.81
CA LYS A 199 29.59 15.16 -7.45
C LYS A 199 30.34 15.12 -8.77
N GLU A 200 31.67 15.01 -8.69
CA GLU A 200 32.56 15.07 -9.86
C GLU A 200 32.60 13.75 -10.65
N GLY A 201 31.93 12.69 -10.19
CA GLY A 201 31.95 11.39 -10.87
C GLY A 201 33.33 10.72 -10.85
N THR A 202 34.23 11.12 -9.96
CA THR A 202 35.59 10.56 -9.86
C THR A 202 35.54 9.11 -9.42
N LEU A 203 36.23 8.24 -10.16
CA LEU A 203 36.41 6.84 -9.81
C LEU A 203 37.53 6.70 -8.78
N LEU A 204 37.24 5.95 -7.70
CA LEU A 204 38.17 5.69 -6.62
C LEU A 204 38.12 4.22 -6.23
N VAL A 205 39.29 3.58 -6.13
CA VAL A 205 39.42 2.29 -5.45
C VAL A 205 39.30 2.54 -3.95
N ASP A 206 38.71 1.60 -3.22
CA ASP A 206 38.65 1.64 -1.77
C ASP A 206 40.05 1.36 -1.17
N ASP A 207 40.55 2.29 -0.36
CA ASP A 207 41.91 2.22 0.17
C ASP A 207 42.15 0.96 1.05
N CYS A 208 41.07 0.35 1.57
CA CYS A 208 41.14 -0.87 2.37
C CYS A 208 40.79 -2.13 1.56
N PHE A 209 40.43 -2.04 0.28
CA PHE A 209 40.02 -3.19 -0.53
C PHE A 209 41.02 -4.35 -0.48
N SER A 210 42.29 -4.07 -0.79
CA SER A 210 43.35 -5.08 -0.88
C SER A 210 43.60 -5.80 0.45
N ASP A 211 43.64 -5.05 1.55
CA ASP A 211 43.83 -5.61 2.90
C ASP A 211 42.61 -6.43 3.33
N ASN A 212 41.41 -5.97 3.01
CA ASN A 212 40.17 -6.66 3.35
C ASN A 212 40.01 -7.97 2.57
N ILE A 213 40.17 -7.95 1.24
CA ILE A 213 39.99 -9.16 0.41
C ILE A 213 41.02 -10.23 0.74
N LYS A 214 42.26 -9.82 0.96
CA LYS A 214 43.32 -10.74 1.40
C LYS A 214 43.01 -11.31 2.78
N GLY A 215 42.66 -10.44 3.73
CA GLY A 215 42.40 -10.84 5.11
C GLY A 215 41.22 -11.81 5.24
N ALA A 216 40.10 -11.54 4.56
CA ALA A 216 38.94 -12.43 4.52
C ALA A 216 39.31 -13.79 3.91
N THR A 217 39.92 -13.77 2.71
CA THR A 217 40.29 -15.00 1.97
C THR A 217 41.28 -15.87 2.75
N GLU A 218 42.31 -15.28 3.36
CA GLU A 218 43.33 -16.01 4.15
C GLU A 218 42.76 -16.64 5.43
N ASN A 219 41.63 -16.14 5.94
CA ASN A 219 40.95 -16.69 7.11
C ASN A 219 39.75 -17.59 6.74
N GLY A 220 39.59 -17.95 5.47
CA GLY A 220 38.59 -18.92 5.02
C GLY A 220 37.16 -18.37 4.95
N ILE A 221 36.99 -17.05 4.94
CA ILE A 221 35.70 -16.39 4.72
C ILE A 221 35.48 -16.28 3.21
N ASP A 222 34.29 -16.67 2.73
CA ASP A 222 33.96 -16.55 1.32
C ASP A 222 33.71 -15.08 0.93
N VAL A 223 34.20 -14.67 -0.24
CA VAL A 223 34.21 -13.25 -0.62
C VAL A 223 33.32 -12.99 -1.83
N GLY A 224 32.51 -11.94 -1.70
CA GLY A 224 31.87 -11.20 -2.79
C GLY A 224 32.39 -9.77 -2.78
N VAL A 225 32.09 -9.00 -3.81
CA VAL A 225 32.55 -7.61 -3.90
C VAL A 225 31.45 -6.69 -4.36
N TYR A 226 31.54 -5.42 -3.98
CA TYR A 226 30.59 -4.41 -4.44
C TYR A 226 31.27 -3.12 -4.90
N PHE A 227 30.57 -2.37 -5.74
CA PHE A 227 30.99 -1.05 -6.21
C PHE A 227 29.85 -0.05 -6.02
N TYR A 228 30.11 1.00 -5.23
CA TYR A 228 29.15 2.10 -5.03
C TYR A 228 29.05 2.93 -6.31
N SER A 229 27.96 2.78 -7.04
CA SER A 229 27.78 3.40 -8.34
C SER A 229 27.16 4.78 -8.21
N GLN A 230 27.66 5.69 -9.03
CA GLN A 230 27.01 6.97 -9.33
C GLN A 230 27.02 7.21 -10.85
N ALA A 231 27.11 6.14 -11.65
CA ALA A 231 27.17 6.21 -13.11
C ALA A 231 25.91 6.86 -13.68
N LEU A 232 26.10 7.69 -14.72
CA LEU A 232 25.00 8.38 -15.41
C LEU A 232 24.56 7.68 -16.70
N ASN A 233 25.36 6.73 -17.20
CA ASN A 233 25.17 6.12 -18.51
C ASN A 233 25.97 4.82 -18.64
N GLU A 234 25.79 4.15 -19.77
CA GLU A 234 26.46 2.88 -20.13
C GLU A 234 27.99 2.96 -20.09
N GLU A 235 28.60 4.05 -20.58
CA GLU A 235 30.06 4.16 -20.59
C GLU A 235 30.63 4.25 -19.18
N GLU A 236 29.97 5.00 -18.30
CA GLU A 236 30.39 5.08 -16.90
C GLU A 236 30.19 3.76 -16.15
N ALA A 237 29.13 3.00 -16.46
CA ALA A 237 28.93 1.66 -15.90
C ALA A 237 30.04 0.67 -16.32
N LYS A 238 30.49 0.76 -17.60
CA LYS A 238 31.64 -0.02 -18.09
C LYS A 238 32.94 0.33 -17.35
N GLU A 239 33.19 1.62 -17.14
CA GLU A 239 34.37 2.09 -16.39
C GLU A 239 34.37 1.58 -14.95
N GLU A 240 33.22 1.64 -14.26
CA GLU A 240 33.07 1.15 -12.89
C GLU A 240 33.37 -0.35 -12.80
N LEU A 241 32.79 -1.15 -13.69
CA LEU A 241 33.07 -2.58 -13.71
C LEU A 241 34.51 -2.91 -14.11
N GLN A 242 35.13 -2.15 -15.03
CA GLN A 242 36.52 -2.40 -15.38
C GLN A 242 37.43 -2.28 -14.16
N ILE A 243 37.18 -1.29 -13.30
CA ILE A 243 37.91 -1.15 -12.02
C ILE A 243 37.68 -2.37 -11.13
N VAL A 244 36.44 -2.88 -11.06
CA VAL A 244 36.15 -4.09 -10.29
C VAL A 244 36.97 -5.27 -10.83
N LEU A 245 36.89 -5.55 -12.14
CA LEU A 245 37.56 -6.68 -12.77
C LEU A 245 39.09 -6.64 -12.60
N ASP A 246 39.70 -5.46 -12.80
CA ASP A 246 41.15 -5.27 -12.65
C ASP A 246 41.63 -5.56 -11.22
N ASN A 247 40.79 -5.29 -10.21
CA ASN A 247 41.15 -5.44 -8.81
C ASN A 247 40.83 -6.83 -8.24
N ILE A 248 39.84 -7.54 -8.80
CA ILE A 248 39.48 -8.89 -8.35
C ILE A 248 40.21 -10.01 -9.09
N GLU A 249 40.82 -9.77 -10.25
CA GLU A 249 41.55 -10.78 -11.04
C GLU A 249 42.48 -11.69 -10.22
N PRO A 250 43.22 -11.21 -9.20
CA PRO A 250 44.13 -12.06 -8.42
C PRO A 250 43.43 -13.00 -7.42
N TYR A 251 42.12 -12.86 -7.21
CA TYR A 251 41.38 -13.47 -6.10
C TYR A 251 40.28 -14.42 -6.58
N SER A 252 39.96 -15.42 -5.76
CA SER A 252 38.81 -16.29 -5.99
C SER A 252 37.55 -15.64 -5.43
N ILE A 253 36.67 -15.17 -6.30
CA ILE A 253 35.39 -14.57 -5.92
C ILE A 253 34.30 -15.65 -5.96
N LYS A 254 33.75 -16.00 -4.80
CA LYS A 254 32.72 -17.05 -4.65
C LYS A 254 31.31 -16.48 -4.56
N TYR A 255 31.17 -15.32 -3.93
CA TYR A 255 29.90 -14.59 -3.84
C TYR A 255 29.78 -13.59 -4.99
N PRO A 256 28.59 -13.01 -5.22
CA PRO A 256 28.34 -12.11 -6.35
C PRO A 256 29.25 -10.88 -6.44
N VAL A 257 29.34 -10.35 -7.65
CA VAL A 257 29.85 -9.01 -7.93
C VAL A 257 28.66 -8.07 -8.02
N VAL A 258 28.62 -7.10 -7.11
CA VAL A 258 27.43 -6.30 -6.83
C VAL A 258 27.60 -4.87 -7.35
N ILE A 259 26.57 -4.36 -8.03
CA ILE A 259 26.39 -2.92 -8.21
C ILE A 259 25.53 -2.39 -7.06
N ASP A 260 26.04 -1.37 -6.37
CA ASP A 260 25.37 -0.70 -5.27
C ASP A 260 24.70 0.57 -5.79
N ILE A 261 23.36 0.56 -5.79
CA ILE A 261 22.49 1.65 -6.24
C ILE A 261 21.78 2.27 -5.04
N GLU A 262 22.24 3.46 -4.68
CA GLU A 262 21.65 4.28 -3.63
C GLU A 262 21.39 5.71 -4.11
N SER A 263 20.36 6.33 -3.52
CA SER A 263 20.18 7.77 -3.68
C SER A 263 21.26 8.50 -2.91
N ALA A 264 22.01 9.36 -3.58
CA ALA A 264 22.96 10.21 -2.87
C ALA A 264 22.24 11.23 -1.98
N ASP A 265 22.71 11.37 -0.73
CA ASP A 265 22.19 12.36 0.23
C ASP A 265 22.71 13.78 -0.06
N SER A 266 22.46 14.28 -1.27
CA SER A 266 22.84 15.64 -1.66
C SER A 266 21.96 16.18 -2.80
N ASP A 267 21.44 17.40 -2.63
CA ASP A 267 20.74 18.13 -3.71
C ASP A 267 21.64 18.43 -4.93
N THR A 268 22.96 18.29 -4.76
CA THR A 268 23.96 18.48 -5.83
C THR A 268 24.51 17.17 -6.38
N ALA A 269 23.92 16.03 -6.00
CA ALA A 269 24.35 14.75 -6.54
C ALA A 269 24.12 14.68 -8.04
N ARG A 270 25.09 14.14 -8.76
CA ARG A 270 25.07 14.03 -10.22
C ARG A 270 23.91 13.15 -10.73
N THR A 271 23.48 12.19 -9.92
CA THR A 271 22.41 11.24 -10.21
C THR A 271 21.00 11.77 -9.94
N ASN A 272 20.86 13.00 -9.41
CA ASN A 272 19.55 13.55 -9.02
C ASN A 272 18.54 13.71 -10.15
N ASN A 273 19.02 13.82 -11.39
CA ASN A 273 18.16 13.98 -12.57
C ASN A 273 18.01 12.67 -13.38
N MET A 274 18.57 11.56 -12.88
CA MET A 274 18.40 10.27 -13.54
C MET A 274 16.95 9.79 -13.40
N THR A 275 16.44 9.23 -14.47
CA THR A 275 15.16 8.52 -14.51
C THR A 275 15.34 7.06 -14.10
N SER A 276 14.23 6.34 -13.88
CA SER A 276 14.29 4.90 -13.59
C SER A 276 14.96 4.12 -14.72
N ASP A 277 14.57 4.41 -15.97
CA ASP A 277 15.20 3.86 -17.18
C ASP A 277 16.73 4.10 -17.21
N ASP A 278 17.23 5.24 -16.72
CA ASP A 278 18.67 5.52 -16.69
C ASP A 278 19.40 4.60 -15.69
N TYR A 279 18.85 4.43 -14.48
CA TYR A 279 19.40 3.52 -13.47
C TYR A 279 19.35 2.06 -13.93
N GLU A 280 18.21 1.64 -14.47
CA GLU A 280 18.02 0.29 -15.01
C GLU A 280 18.99 0.00 -16.17
N ASN A 281 19.24 0.98 -17.04
CA ASN A 281 20.23 0.85 -18.09
C ASN A 281 21.65 0.69 -17.55
N VAL A 282 22.04 1.47 -16.52
CA VAL A 282 23.33 1.34 -15.83
C VAL A 282 23.48 -0.04 -15.20
N VAL A 283 22.47 -0.49 -14.45
CA VAL A 283 22.46 -1.80 -13.79
C VAL A 283 22.54 -2.92 -14.81
N ARG A 284 21.74 -2.88 -15.86
CA ARG A 284 21.75 -3.89 -16.92
C ARG A 284 23.13 -4.00 -17.57
N VAL A 285 23.75 -2.88 -17.94
CA VAL A 285 25.10 -2.86 -18.53
C VAL A 285 26.12 -3.48 -17.57
N PHE A 286 26.13 -3.04 -16.31
CA PHE A 286 27.06 -3.57 -15.31
C PHE A 286 26.86 -5.08 -15.12
N CYS A 287 25.64 -5.51 -14.85
CA CYS A 287 25.31 -6.90 -14.54
C CYS A 287 25.52 -7.85 -15.74
N ASP A 288 25.21 -7.42 -16.96
CA ASP A 288 25.46 -8.22 -18.17
C ASP A 288 26.96 -8.41 -18.42
N MET A 289 27.77 -7.40 -18.14
CA MET A 289 29.21 -7.50 -18.25
C MET A 289 29.82 -8.35 -17.12
N VAL A 290 29.30 -8.27 -15.89
CA VAL A 290 29.67 -9.19 -14.79
C VAL A 290 29.42 -10.63 -15.21
N ARG A 291 28.24 -10.92 -15.77
CA ARG A 291 27.88 -12.24 -16.29
C ARG A 291 28.83 -12.68 -17.42
N SER A 292 29.16 -11.77 -18.32
CA SER A 292 30.10 -12.02 -19.43
C SER A 292 31.54 -12.29 -18.96
N ALA A 293 31.94 -11.71 -17.84
CA ALA A 293 33.22 -11.98 -17.17
C ALA A 293 33.23 -13.30 -16.37
N GLY A 294 32.11 -14.03 -16.32
CA GLY A 294 32.00 -15.33 -15.65
C GLY A 294 31.62 -15.27 -14.17
N TYR A 295 31.23 -14.08 -13.67
CA TYR A 295 30.80 -13.89 -12.29
C TYR A 295 29.27 -13.83 -12.18
N LYS A 296 28.76 -13.97 -10.96
CA LYS A 296 27.33 -13.80 -10.65
C LYS A 296 27.02 -12.32 -10.44
N PRO A 297 26.12 -11.70 -11.24
CA PRO A 297 25.68 -10.34 -10.99
C PRO A 297 24.65 -10.26 -9.87
N MET A 298 24.72 -9.18 -9.11
CA MET A 298 23.75 -8.84 -8.07
C MET A 298 23.58 -7.32 -7.99
N VAL A 299 22.40 -6.89 -7.55
CA VAL A 299 22.05 -5.48 -7.34
C VAL A 299 21.81 -5.29 -5.86
N TYR A 300 22.50 -4.33 -5.27
CA TYR A 300 22.24 -3.86 -3.92
C TYR A 300 21.40 -2.58 -3.95
N GLY A 301 20.48 -2.49 -3.00
CA GLY A 301 19.73 -1.27 -2.74
C GLY A 301 18.77 -1.45 -1.56
N ASN A 302 18.13 -0.35 -1.16
CA ASN A 302 17.04 -0.40 -0.20
C ASN A 302 15.68 -0.36 -0.91
N VAL A 303 14.58 -0.37 -0.15
CA VAL A 303 13.22 -0.31 -0.72
C VAL A 303 13.01 0.92 -1.62
N LYS A 304 13.65 2.06 -1.32
CA LYS A 304 13.61 3.25 -2.19
C LYS A 304 14.38 3.01 -3.49
N SER A 305 15.51 2.31 -3.47
CA SER A 305 16.24 1.94 -4.69
C SER A 305 15.36 1.13 -5.64
N PHE A 306 14.75 0.05 -5.16
CA PHE A 306 13.90 -0.86 -5.96
C PHE A 306 12.47 -0.35 -6.22
N THR A 307 12.22 0.95 -6.04
CA THR A 307 10.91 1.56 -6.37
C THR A 307 11.03 2.93 -7.00
N LEU A 308 11.81 3.83 -6.40
CA LEU A 308 11.96 5.22 -6.84
C LEU A 308 13.14 5.44 -7.76
N LEU A 309 14.18 4.60 -7.65
CA LEU A 309 15.34 4.68 -8.54
C LEU A 309 15.22 3.68 -9.69
N MET A 310 14.67 2.49 -9.44
CA MET A 310 14.47 1.44 -10.44
C MET A 310 13.15 0.72 -10.14
N ASP A 311 12.49 0.20 -11.17
CA ASP A 311 11.42 -0.79 -10.95
C ASP A 311 12.06 -2.15 -10.60
N ALA A 312 11.63 -2.75 -9.48
CA ALA A 312 12.06 -4.09 -9.09
C ALA A 312 11.89 -5.12 -10.21
N LYS A 313 10.85 -4.95 -11.05
CA LYS A 313 10.57 -5.84 -12.18
C LYS A 313 11.68 -5.82 -13.24
N ASP A 314 12.33 -4.69 -13.46
CA ASP A 314 13.31 -4.55 -14.55
C ASP A 314 14.72 -5.01 -14.12
N VAL A 315 14.87 -5.46 -12.86
CA VAL A 315 16.12 -5.97 -12.29
C VAL A 315 15.96 -7.34 -11.59
N ASP A 316 14.80 -8.00 -11.69
CA ASP A 316 14.48 -9.26 -11.00
C ASP A 316 15.21 -10.51 -11.58
N ASP A 317 15.83 -10.38 -12.75
CA ASP A 317 16.70 -11.39 -13.37
C ASP A 317 18.12 -11.45 -12.77
N TYR A 318 18.45 -10.55 -11.84
CA TYR A 318 19.74 -10.51 -11.13
C TYR A 318 19.60 -10.96 -9.68
N GLY A 319 20.73 -11.29 -9.03
CA GLY A 319 20.70 -11.49 -7.59
C GLY A 319 20.29 -10.19 -6.87
N ILE A 320 19.54 -10.29 -5.78
CA ILE A 320 19.04 -9.13 -5.03
C ILE A 320 19.64 -9.12 -3.63
N TRP A 321 20.33 -8.02 -3.30
CA TRP A 321 20.78 -7.70 -1.96
C TRP A 321 19.99 -6.50 -1.41
N ILE A 322 19.02 -6.78 -0.53
CA ILE A 322 18.09 -5.78 -0.01
C ILE A 322 18.56 -5.24 1.34
N ALA A 323 18.63 -3.92 1.47
CA ALA A 323 18.82 -3.24 2.76
C ALA A 323 17.48 -2.87 3.40
N TYR A 324 17.22 -3.42 4.59
CA TYR A 324 16.07 -3.06 5.41
C TYR A 324 16.33 -3.33 6.90
N TYR A 325 16.41 -2.27 7.71
CA TYR A 325 16.78 -2.35 9.12
C TYR A 325 15.57 -2.51 10.05
N GLY A 326 14.77 -3.55 9.84
CA GLY A 326 13.60 -3.85 10.67
C GLY A 326 13.14 -5.29 10.48
N THR A 327 12.49 -5.87 11.48
CA THR A 327 11.86 -7.20 11.39
C THR A 327 10.35 -7.06 11.67
N PRO A 328 9.47 -7.65 10.85
CA PRO A 328 9.76 -8.45 9.64
C PRO A 328 10.29 -7.61 8.46
N LEU A 329 10.86 -8.28 7.46
CA LEU A 329 11.29 -7.65 6.21
C LEU A 329 10.07 -7.02 5.50
N TYR A 330 10.18 -5.74 5.14
CA TYR A 330 9.09 -5.02 4.47
C TYR A 330 9.06 -5.21 2.95
N TYR A 331 10.19 -5.58 2.33
CA TYR A 331 10.29 -5.79 0.89
C TYR A 331 9.66 -7.14 0.52
N PRO A 332 8.63 -7.21 -0.35
CA PRO A 332 7.82 -8.42 -0.56
C PRO A 332 8.43 -9.42 -1.56
N TYR A 333 9.38 -8.97 -2.38
CA TYR A 333 9.94 -9.77 -3.47
C TYR A 333 11.11 -10.63 -2.99
N HIS A 334 11.46 -11.61 -3.82
CA HIS A 334 12.62 -12.47 -3.64
C HIS A 334 13.88 -11.64 -3.36
N PHE A 335 14.72 -12.16 -2.47
CA PHE A 335 16.05 -11.63 -2.19
C PHE A 335 17.01 -12.80 -1.99
N ASP A 336 18.29 -12.59 -2.30
CA ASP A 336 19.34 -13.55 -2.00
C ASP A 336 20.08 -13.19 -0.72
N VAL A 337 20.26 -11.88 -0.50
CA VAL A 337 20.96 -11.33 0.66
C VAL A 337 20.11 -10.23 1.28
N TRP A 338 20.03 -10.21 2.61
CA TRP A 338 19.35 -9.16 3.37
C TRP A 338 20.33 -8.52 4.35
N GLN A 339 20.65 -7.24 4.11
CA GLN A 339 21.34 -6.37 5.06
C GLN A 339 20.32 -5.86 6.07
N PHE A 340 20.34 -6.44 7.27
CA PHE A 340 19.30 -6.22 8.28
C PHE A 340 19.73 -5.26 9.40
N SER A 341 21.00 -4.86 9.44
CA SER A 341 21.52 -3.88 10.41
C SER A 341 22.72 -3.13 9.85
N SER A 342 22.82 -1.84 10.16
CA SER A 342 24.02 -1.01 9.94
C SER A 342 24.74 -0.60 11.23
N THR A 343 24.33 -1.22 12.34
CA THR A 343 24.84 -0.91 13.69
C THR A 343 25.27 -2.19 14.41
N GLY A 344 25.59 -3.22 13.65
CA GLY A 344 26.09 -4.49 14.17
C GLY A 344 27.44 -4.37 14.85
N THR A 345 27.81 -5.42 15.57
CA THR A 345 29.11 -5.53 16.22
C THR A 345 29.64 -6.94 16.01
N VAL A 346 30.85 -7.06 15.47
CA VAL A 346 31.55 -8.32 15.25
C VAL A 346 32.95 -8.23 15.84
N ASP A 347 33.39 -9.24 16.61
CA ASP A 347 34.74 -9.21 17.18
C ASP A 347 35.79 -9.15 16.06
N GLY A 348 36.76 -8.26 16.22
CA GLY A 348 37.77 -7.95 15.22
C GLY A 348 37.49 -6.72 14.36
N ILE A 349 36.32 -6.09 14.49
CA ILE A 349 35.99 -4.80 13.85
C ILE A 349 35.73 -3.77 14.94
N GLU A 350 36.35 -2.60 14.82
CA GLU A 350 36.09 -1.48 15.72
C GLU A 350 34.91 -0.64 15.22
N GLY A 351 33.92 -0.41 16.09
CA GLY A 351 32.73 0.36 15.75
C GLY A 351 31.64 -0.49 15.09
N ASN A 352 30.79 0.18 14.30
CA ASN A 352 29.66 -0.46 13.66
C ASN A 352 30.08 -1.18 12.39
N VAL A 353 29.44 -2.32 12.14
CA VAL A 353 29.52 -3.05 10.88
C VAL A 353 28.13 -3.44 10.41
N ASP A 354 27.94 -3.41 9.10
CA ASP A 354 26.73 -3.86 8.46
C ASP A 354 26.62 -5.40 8.58
N LEU A 355 25.43 -5.89 8.92
CA LEU A 355 25.18 -7.33 9.11
C LEU A 355 24.22 -7.84 8.04
N ASP A 356 24.62 -8.96 7.43
CA ASP A 356 23.90 -9.61 6.35
C ASP A 356 23.52 -11.03 6.71
N ILE A 357 22.41 -11.48 6.11
CA ILE A 357 22.15 -12.89 5.92
C ILE A 357 22.05 -13.21 4.43
N CYS A 358 22.58 -14.36 4.03
CA CYS A 358 22.39 -14.91 2.69
C CYS A 358 21.55 -16.20 2.78
N ILE A 359 20.54 -16.31 1.93
CA ILE A 359 19.66 -17.49 1.82
C ILE A 359 19.94 -18.33 0.56
N THR A 360 20.87 -17.87 -0.28
CA THR A 360 21.24 -18.50 -1.54
C THR A 360 22.60 -19.19 -1.42
N GLU A 361 22.71 -20.39 -2.01
CA GLU A 361 23.97 -21.11 -2.14
C GLU A 361 24.68 -20.73 -3.45
N TYR A 362 25.98 -20.44 -3.36
CA TYR A 362 26.83 -20.02 -4.50
C TYR A 362 27.92 -21.03 -4.84
#